data_AF-U4LKI0-F1
#
_entry.id   AF-U4LKI0-F1
#
_cell.length_a   1.000
_cell.length_b   1.000
_cell.length_c   1.000
_cell.angle_alpha   90.00
_cell.angle_beta   90.00
_cell.angle_gamma   90.00
#
_symmetry.space_group_name_H-M   'P 1'
#
loop_
_entity.id
_entity.type
_entity.pdbx_description
1 polymer ?
#
loop_
_entity_poly.entity_id
_entity_poly.type
_entity_poly.pdbx_seq_one_letter_code
_entity_poly.pdbx_strand_id
1 'polypeptide(L)'
;MSTDERKGFYITIAPKGDVELVLQSDLIEDMCTYRVSSERLCAASPVFRAMLGPDSKFSEAVELRRVGRDGNGLCKVNAECCDPNALAAVLKIFHGCTHDLPDNIEFKALVDVAVICDYYDCALAVEYWAEKWIKPWKSYIIEPGYDSWILIAKVFKDKASYSKIASHLILNCVVENEQLALVVENVYQTRRKLGEHIPHVYGT
;
A
#
# COMPACT_ATOMS: atom_id res chain seq x y z
N MET A 1 36.98 4.70 -7.25
CA MET A 1 35.75 5.19 -6.59
C MET A 1 34.65 4.21 -6.93
N SER A 2 34.33 3.34 -5.98
CA SER A 2 33.32 2.30 -6.15
C SER A 2 31.96 2.96 -6.12
N THR A 3 31.28 3.06 -7.26
CA THR A 3 29.84 3.30 -7.30
C THR A 3 29.19 2.04 -6.76
N ASP A 4 28.68 2.14 -5.53
CA ASP A 4 27.85 1.13 -4.88
C ASP A 4 26.57 0.97 -5.70
N GLU A 5 26.59 0.09 -6.71
CA GLU A 5 25.38 -0.37 -7.40
C GLU A 5 24.59 -1.23 -6.40
N ARG A 6 23.79 -0.58 -5.55
CA ARG A 6 22.77 -1.28 -4.78
C ARG A 6 21.88 -2.03 -5.75
N LYS A 7 21.79 -3.34 -5.56
CA LYS A 7 21.20 -4.28 -6.51
C LYS A 7 19.68 -4.26 -6.38
N GLY A 8 19.07 -3.16 -6.81
CA GLY A 8 17.62 -2.94 -6.74
C GLY A 8 16.82 -3.96 -7.55
N PHE A 9 15.57 -4.19 -7.14
CA PHE A 9 14.61 -4.97 -7.92
C PHE A 9 14.09 -4.11 -9.08
N TYR A 10 14.04 -4.67 -10.29
CA TYR A 10 13.49 -4.01 -11.46
C TYR A 10 12.32 -4.82 -12.03
N ILE A 11 11.11 -4.27 -11.95
CA ILE A 11 9.88 -4.94 -12.37
C ILE A 11 9.34 -4.21 -13.61
N THR A 12 9.29 -4.92 -14.73
CA THR A 12 8.69 -4.38 -15.97
C THR A 12 7.21 -4.73 -16.03
N ILE A 13 6.34 -3.74 -15.80
CA ILE A 13 4.88 -3.89 -15.95
C ILE A 13 4.45 -3.47 -17.36
N ALA A 14 5.02 -2.37 -17.86
CA ALA A 14 4.83 -1.90 -19.22
C ALA A 14 6.16 -1.95 -19.99
N PRO A 15 6.37 -2.91 -20.91
CA PRO A 15 7.60 -3.00 -21.69
C PRO A 15 7.92 -1.74 -22.52
N LYS A 16 6.88 -1.01 -22.93
CA LYS A 16 6.97 0.29 -23.61
C LYS A 16 6.67 1.48 -22.68
N GLY A 17 6.73 1.26 -21.37
CA GLY A 17 6.56 2.31 -20.39
C GLY A 17 7.61 3.40 -20.54
N ASP A 18 7.20 4.63 -20.25
CA ASP A 18 7.93 5.89 -20.34
C ASP A 18 8.34 6.44 -18.96
N VAL A 19 7.89 5.79 -17.88
CA VAL A 19 8.18 6.16 -16.49
C VAL A 19 8.83 5.00 -15.75
N GLU A 20 9.85 5.32 -14.96
CA GLU A 20 10.40 4.48 -13.89
C GLU A 20 9.94 5.02 -12.55
N LEU A 21 8.99 4.32 -11.92
CA LEU A 21 8.60 4.62 -10.54
C LEU A 21 9.61 3.96 -9.60
N VAL A 22 10.32 4.75 -8.81
CA VAL A 22 11.37 4.30 -7.89
C VAL A 22 10.82 4.36 -6.47
N LEU A 23 10.71 3.21 -5.83
CA LEU A 23 10.28 3.07 -4.45
C LEU A 23 11.49 2.74 -3.57
N GLN A 24 11.73 3.61 -2.60
CA GLN A 24 12.55 3.30 -1.44
C GLN A 24 11.60 2.98 -0.28
N SER A 25 11.63 1.75 0.20
CA SER A 25 10.75 1.28 1.27
C SER A 25 11.62 0.91 2.47
N ASP A 26 11.19 1.26 3.68
CA ASP A 26 11.90 0.87 4.91
C ASP A 26 11.83 -0.65 5.17
N LEU A 27 11.00 -1.37 4.41
CA LEU A 27 10.83 -2.83 4.52
C LEU A 27 11.93 -3.62 3.81
N ILE A 28 12.65 -3.00 2.88
CA ILE A 28 13.70 -3.65 2.08
C ILE A 28 14.93 -2.75 2.00
N GLU A 29 16.12 -3.32 2.11
CA GLU A 29 17.37 -2.54 2.00
C GLU A 29 17.60 -2.00 0.57
N ASP A 30 17.06 -2.72 -0.42
CA ASP A 30 17.20 -2.43 -1.84
C ASP A 30 16.05 -1.57 -2.39
N MET A 31 16.34 -0.74 -3.40
CA MET A 31 15.31 0.02 -4.10
C MET A 31 14.50 -0.88 -5.03
N CYS A 32 13.18 -0.63 -5.14
CA CYS A 32 12.33 -1.29 -6.12
C CYS A 32 11.94 -0.30 -7.22
N THR A 33 12.19 -0.64 -8.48
CA THR A 33 11.86 0.20 -9.64
C THR A 33 10.83 -0.49 -10.52
N TYR A 34 9.77 0.23 -10.90
CA TYR A 34 8.70 -0.24 -11.76
C TYR A 34 8.71 0.50 -13.09
N ARG A 35 8.83 -0.22 -14.20
CA ARG A 35 8.63 0.37 -15.53
C ARG A 35 7.14 0.36 -15.88
N VAL A 36 6.58 1.55 -16.02
CA VAL A 36 5.12 1.78 -16.18
C VAL A 36 4.84 2.85 -17.23
N SER A 37 3.58 2.98 -17.63
CA SER A 37 3.08 3.98 -18.57
C SER A 37 2.44 5.16 -17.84
N SER A 38 2.95 6.38 -18.06
CA SER A 38 2.40 7.64 -17.55
C SER A 38 0.93 7.81 -17.90
N GLU A 39 0.53 7.46 -19.12
CA GLU A 39 -0.85 7.50 -19.61
C GLU A 39 -1.78 6.65 -18.73
N ARG A 40 -1.37 5.42 -18.41
CA ARG A 40 -2.14 4.50 -17.57
C ARG A 40 -2.21 4.99 -16.12
N LEU A 41 -1.10 5.50 -15.58
CA LEU A 41 -1.09 6.13 -14.25
C LEU A 41 -2.05 7.30 -14.18
N CYS A 42 -1.96 8.24 -15.14
CA CYS A 42 -2.80 9.42 -15.21
C CYS A 42 -4.27 9.05 -15.38
N ALA A 43 -4.60 8.04 -16.19
CA ALA A 43 -5.97 7.60 -16.36
C ALA A 43 -6.58 7.11 -15.04
N ALA A 44 -5.83 6.29 -14.29
CA ALA A 44 -6.29 5.62 -13.09
C ALA A 44 -6.28 6.48 -11.81
N SER A 45 -5.42 7.50 -11.74
CA SER A 45 -5.18 8.29 -10.53
C SER A 45 -5.17 9.80 -10.83
N PRO A 46 -6.04 10.59 -10.19
CA PRO A 46 -5.97 12.05 -10.23
C PRO A 46 -4.65 12.61 -9.71
N VAL A 47 -4.02 11.96 -8.72
CA VAL A 47 -2.72 12.36 -8.17
C VAL A 47 -1.63 12.20 -9.22
N PHE A 48 -1.53 11.03 -9.87
CA PHE A 48 -0.58 10.85 -10.97
C PHE A 48 -0.91 11.76 -12.16
N ARG A 49 -2.19 12.03 -12.45
CA ARG A 49 -2.59 12.97 -13.50
C ARG A 49 -2.12 14.40 -13.20
N ALA A 50 -2.24 14.84 -11.94
CA ALA A 50 -1.75 16.13 -11.52
C ALA A 50 -0.22 16.18 -11.61
N MET A 51 0.47 15.11 -11.24
CA MET A 51 1.94 15.01 -11.25
C MET A 51 2.53 14.94 -12.67
N LEU A 52 2.02 14.03 -13.51
CA LEU A 52 2.59 13.61 -14.80
C LEU A 52 1.79 14.05 -16.03
N GLY A 53 0.62 14.68 -15.84
CA GLY A 53 -0.26 15.07 -16.92
C GLY A 53 0.38 16.06 -17.91
N PRO A 54 -0.14 16.14 -19.15
CA PRO A 54 0.44 16.97 -20.21
C PRO A 54 0.52 18.45 -19.83
N ASP A 55 -0.44 18.95 -19.05
CA ASP A 55 -0.52 20.35 -18.60
C ASP A 55 0.14 20.58 -17.23
N SER A 56 0.69 19.53 -16.61
CA SER A 56 1.36 19.63 -15.31
C SER A 56 2.65 20.44 -15.40
N LYS A 57 2.86 21.28 -14.37
CA LYS A 57 4.06 22.09 -14.18
C LYS A 57 5.05 21.48 -13.20
N PHE A 58 4.73 20.31 -12.63
CA PHE A 58 5.68 19.59 -11.78
C PHE A 58 6.92 19.18 -12.57
N SER A 59 8.05 19.09 -11.88
CA SER A 59 9.34 18.68 -12.45
C SER A 59 9.25 17.37 -13.22
N GLU A 60 8.45 16.43 -12.72
CA GLU A 60 8.22 15.09 -13.23
C GLU A 60 7.54 15.15 -14.60
N ALA A 61 6.50 15.97 -14.77
CA ALA A 61 5.87 16.16 -16.08
C ALA A 61 6.76 16.93 -17.06
N VAL A 62 7.54 17.92 -16.57
CA VAL A 62 8.52 18.63 -17.40
C VAL A 62 9.57 17.67 -17.94
N GLU A 63 10.10 16.80 -17.07
CA GLU A 63 11.08 15.80 -17.42
C GLU A 63 10.50 14.75 -18.36
N LEU A 64 9.28 14.25 -18.09
CA LEU A 64 8.57 13.31 -18.96
C LEU A 64 8.41 13.84 -20.39
N ARG A 65 8.02 15.11 -20.54
CA ARG A 65 7.94 15.76 -21.86
C ARG A 65 9.31 15.94 -22.51
N ARG A 66 10.36 16.17 -21.71
CA ARG A 66 11.74 16.30 -22.21
C ARG A 66 12.24 14.97 -22.76
N VAL A 67 12.18 13.89 -21.98
CA VAL A 67 12.62 12.55 -22.43
C VAL A 67 11.79 12.04 -23.61
N GLY A 68 10.48 12.33 -23.63
CA GLY A 68 9.61 11.96 -24.74
C GLY A 68 9.96 12.65 -26.07
N ARG A 69 10.45 13.89 -26.03
CA ARG A 69 10.92 14.62 -27.23
C ARG A 69 12.30 14.16 -27.69
N ASP A 70 13.20 13.96 -26.74
CA ASP A 70 14.59 13.58 -27.03
C ASP A 70 14.69 12.11 -27.47
N GLY A 71 13.67 11.30 -27.18
CA GLY A 71 13.63 9.87 -27.51
C GLY A 71 14.66 9.04 -26.73
N ASN A 72 15.24 9.61 -25.67
CA ASN A 72 16.33 9.00 -24.91
C ASN A 72 15.97 8.96 -23.41
N GLY A 73 15.93 7.75 -22.86
CA GLY A 73 15.72 7.50 -21.43
C GLY A 73 14.26 7.34 -21.01
N LEU A 74 14.07 7.20 -19.69
CA LEU A 74 12.78 7.07 -19.02
C LEU A 74 12.70 8.14 -17.93
N CYS A 75 11.49 8.66 -17.69
CA CYS A 75 11.27 9.64 -16.63
C CYS A 75 11.28 8.94 -15.27
N LYS A 76 12.21 9.31 -14.39
CA LYS A 76 12.26 8.76 -13.03
C LYS A 76 11.36 9.55 -12.09
N VAL A 77 10.53 8.85 -11.34
CA VAL A 77 9.57 9.43 -10.40
C VAL A 77 9.65 8.65 -9.11
N ASN A 78 9.80 9.32 -7.97
CA ASN A 78 9.82 8.63 -6.68
C ASN A 78 8.38 8.28 -6.27
N ALA A 79 8.19 7.03 -5.86
CA ALA A 79 6.95 6.58 -5.22
C ALA A 79 7.11 6.67 -3.70
N GLU A 80 6.06 7.11 -3.01
CA GLU A 80 6.04 7.25 -1.55
C GLU A 80 5.22 6.15 -0.87
N CYS A 81 5.58 5.85 0.39
CA CYS A 81 4.71 5.23 1.41
C CYS A 81 4.04 3.90 1.04
N CYS A 82 4.78 2.94 0.45
CA CYS A 82 4.16 1.68 0.02
C CYS A 82 4.98 0.44 0.36
N ASP A 83 4.26 -0.64 0.70
CA ASP A 83 4.76 -1.99 0.50
C ASP A 83 5.02 -2.23 -1.00
N PRO A 84 6.19 -2.73 -1.40
CA PRO A 84 6.53 -2.94 -2.82
C PRO A 84 5.54 -3.86 -3.55
N ASN A 85 5.08 -4.93 -2.91
CA ASN A 85 4.19 -5.91 -3.55
C ASN A 85 2.78 -5.34 -3.72
N ALA A 86 2.28 -4.62 -2.73
CA ALA A 86 0.99 -3.93 -2.81
C ALA A 86 1.00 -2.89 -3.94
N LEU A 87 2.08 -2.10 -4.07
CA LEU A 87 2.22 -1.13 -5.16
C LEU A 87 2.29 -1.84 -6.51
N ALA A 88 3.05 -2.92 -6.62
CA ALA A 88 3.11 -3.74 -7.83
C ALA A 88 1.72 -4.24 -8.25
N ALA A 89 0.89 -4.68 -7.30
CA ALA A 89 -0.46 -5.14 -7.58
C ALA A 89 -1.35 -4.02 -8.12
N VAL A 90 -1.35 -2.84 -7.48
CA VAL A 90 -2.12 -1.67 -7.96
C VAL A 90 -1.66 -1.22 -9.34
N LEU A 91 -0.36 -1.15 -9.57
CA LEU A 91 0.21 -0.79 -10.87
C LEU A 91 -0.17 -1.82 -11.95
N LYS A 92 -0.11 -3.11 -11.65
CA LYS A 92 -0.56 -4.17 -12.57
C LYS A 92 -2.03 -4.00 -12.94
N ILE A 93 -2.90 -3.64 -11.99
CA ILE A 93 -4.32 -3.36 -12.26
C ILE A 93 -4.48 -2.18 -13.23
N PHE A 94 -3.76 -1.08 -13.01
CA PHE A 94 -3.82 0.09 -13.92
C PHE A 94 -3.45 -0.26 -15.37
N HIS A 95 -2.55 -1.24 -15.53
CA HIS A 95 -2.04 -1.68 -16.83
C HIS A 95 -2.81 -2.87 -17.41
N GLY A 96 -3.83 -3.39 -16.71
CA GLY A 96 -4.56 -4.60 -17.13
C GLY A 96 -3.72 -5.88 -17.06
N CYS A 97 -2.57 -5.85 -16.39
CA CYS A 97 -1.65 -6.97 -16.24
C CYS A 97 -2.02 -7.83 -15.02
N THR A 98 -3.26 -8.32 -14.96
CA THR A 98 -3.83 -8.92 -13.73
C THR A 98 -3.81 -10.45 -13.70
N HIS A 99 -3.16 -11.10 -14.67
CA HIS A 99 -3.17 -12.56 -14.84
C HIS A 99 -2.44 -13.32 -13.74
N ASP A 100 -1.52 -12.67 -13.03
CA ASP A 100 -0.71 -13.23 -11.96
C ASP A 100 -1.09 -12.69 -10.58
N LEU A 101 -2.18 -11.93 -10.48
CA LEU A 101 -2.70 -11.47 -9.21
C LEU A 101 -3.45 -12.60 -8.50
N PRO A 102 -3.20 -12.82 -7.20
CA PRO A 102 -3.86 -13.88 -6.46
C PRO A 102 -5.34 -13.57 -6.23
N ASP A 103 -6.17 -14.60 -6.23
CA ASP A 103 -7.61 -14.47 -5.98
C ASP A 103 -7.93 -13.99 -4.55
N ASN A 104 -7.04 -14.28 -3.60
CA ASN A 104 -7.14 -13.90 -2.21
C ASN A 104 -5.80 -13.33 -1.74
N ILE A 105 -5.86 -12.37 -0.84
CA ILE A 105 -4.67 -11.77 -0.21
C ILE A 105 -4.86 -11.73 1.31
N GLU A 106 -3.74 -11.69 2.03
CA GLU A 106 -3.73 -11.48 3.48
C GLU A 106 -4.31 -10.10 3.84
N PHE A 107 -4.90 -9.99 5.02
CA PHE A 107 -5.50 -8.74 5.49
C PHE A 107 -4.51 -7.57 5.48
N LYS A 108 -3.26 -7.81 5.88
CA LYS A 108 -2.21 -6.78 5.83
C LYS A 108 -1.99 -6.25 4.41
N ALA A 109 -1.89 -7.13 3.41
CA ALA A 109 -1.73 -6.71 2.02
C ALA A 109 -2.95 -5.91 1.52
N LEU A 110 -4.17 -6.26 1.97
CA LEU A 110 -5.38 -5.48 1.66
C LEU A 110 -5.33 -4.07 2.28
N VAL A 111 -4.83 -3.95 3.52
CA VAL A 111 -4.60 -2.65 4.17
C VAL A 111 -3.57 -1.83 3.39
N ASP A 112 -2.45 -2.45 2.98
CA ASP A 112 -1.40 -1.77 2.21
C ASP A 112 -1.94 -1.28 0.84
N VAL A 113 -2.79 -2.07 0.17
CA VAL A 113 -3.53 -1.62 -1.03
C VAL A 113 -4.46 -0.44 -0.73
N ALA A 114 -5.16 -0.46 0.41
CA ALA A 114 -6.03 0.66 0.81
C ALA A 114 -5.22 1.94 1.08
N VAL A 115 -4.03 1.85 1.68
CA VAL A 115 -3.11 2.98 1.86
C VAL A 115 -2.71 3.58 0.51
N ILE A 116 -2.31 2.75 -0.45
CA ILE A 116 -1.97 3.20 -1.81
C ILE A 116 -3.16 3.91 -2.46
N CYS A 117 -4.36 3.34 -2.31
CA CYS A 117 -5.57 3.89 -2.89
C CYS A 117 -5.99 5.23 -2.27
N ASP A 118 -5.80 5.42 -0.97
CA ASP A 118 -6.02 6.70 -0.27
C ASP A 118 -4.98 7.73 -0.74
N TYR A 119 -3.70 7.33 -0.83
CA TYR A 119 -2.59 8.23 -1.18
C TYR A 119 -2.68 8.73 -2.63
N TYR A 120 -2.90 7.83 -3.60
CA TYR A 120 -2.97 8.17 -5.03
C TYR A 120 -4.39 8.44 -5.53
N ASP A 121 -5.40 8.45 -4.65
CA ASP A 121 -6.82 8.61 -4.98
C ASP A 121 -7.27 7.71 -6.16
N CYS A 122 -7.04 6.41 -6.02
CA CYS A 122 -7.21 5.45 -7.13
C CYS A 122 -8.11 4.26 -6.79
N ALA A 123 -8.91 4.36 -5.72
CA ALA A 123 -9.81 3.28 -5.27
C ALA A 123 -10.76 2.77 -6.37
N LEU A 124 -11.27 3.67 -7.23
CA LEU A 124 -12.15 3.30 -8.34
C LEU A 124 -11.44 2.42 -9.38
N ALA A 125 -10.16 2.69 -9.66
CA ALA A 125 -9.39 1.93 -10.65
C ALA A 125 -9.12 0.49 -10.21
N VAL A 126 -9.20 0.20 -8.91
CA VAL A 126 -8.98 -1.13 -8.34
C VAL A 126 -10.25 -1.80 -7.80
N GLU A 127 -11.42 -1.17 -7.95
CA GLU A 127 -12.68 -1.54 -7.29
C GLU A 127 -13.03 -3.03 -7.45
N TYR A 128 -12.93 -3.56 -8.68
CA TYR A 128 -13.22 -4.98 -8.96
C TYR A 128 -12.36 -5.95 -8.13
N TRP A 129 -11.05 -5.69 -8.06
CA TRP A 129 -10.13 -6.51 -7.27
C TRP A 129 -10.31 -6.29 -5.78
N ALA A 130 -10.55 -5.05 -5.36
CA ALA A 130 -10.81 -4.71 -3.98
C ALA A 130 -12.06 -5.43 -3.46
N GLU A 131 -13.18 -5.44 -4.20
CA GLU A 131 -14.40 -6.16 -3.80
C GLU A 131 -14.12 -7.64 -3.54
N LYS A 132 -13.39 -8.27 -4.46
CA LYS A 132 -12.98 -9.67 -4.36
C LYS A 132 -12.11 -9.93 -3.14
N TRP A 133 -11.10 -9.09 -2.90
CA TRP A 133 -10.17 -9.23 -1.78
C TRP A 133 -10.79 -8.87 -0.43
N ILE A 134 -11.77 -7.96 -0.38
CA ILE A 134 -12.47 -7.54 0.84
C ILE A 134 -13.41 -8.64 1.35
N LYS A 135 -14.07 -9.36 0.44
CA LYS A 135 -15.15 -10.30 0.77
C LYS A 135 -14.79 -11.34 1.85
N PRO A 136 -13.64 -12.04 1.81
CA PRO A 136 -13.27 -13.02 2.83
C PRO A 136 -13.10 -12.42 4.23
N TRP A 137 -12.78 -11.13 4.33
CA TRP A 137 -12.46 -10.50 5.59
C TRP A 137 -13.68 -9.92 6.31
N LYS A 138 -14.85 -9.87 5.67
CA LYS A 138 -16.05 -9.18 6.19
C LYS A 138 -16.53 -9.66 7.57
N SER A 139 -16.25 -10.89 7.95
CA SER A 139 -16.57 -11.42 9.28
C SER A 139 -15.66 -10.86 10.38
N TYR A 140 -14.48 -10.34 10.03
CA TYR A 140 -13.45 -9.89 10.97
C TYR A 140 -13.51 -8.39 11.31
N ILE A 141 -14.57 -7.68 10.88
CA ILE A 141 -14.66 -6.20 11.00
C ILE A 141 -14.45 -5.69 12.43
N ILE A 142 -14.85 -6.44 13.45
CA ILE A 142 -14.73 -6.05 14.86
C ILE A 142 -13.83 -7.00 15.65
N GLU A 143 -13.10 -7.86 14.96
CA GLU A 143 -12.19 -8.80 15.63
C GLU A 143 -10.91 -8.07 16.04
N PRO A 144 -10.34 -8.37 17.22
CA PRO A 144 -9.10 -7.75 17.67
C PRO A 144 -7.96 -7.94 16.66
N GLY A 145 -7.21 -6.87 16.37
CA GLY A 145 -6.10 -6.89 15.41
C GLY A 145 -6.52 -6.58 13.96
N TYR A 146 -7.81 -6.34 13.71
CA TYR A 146 -8.31 -5.96 12.39
C TYR A 146 -8.79 -4.49 12.34
N ASP A 147 -8.30 -3.65 13.25
CA ASP A 147 -8.69 -2.23 13.41
C ASP A 147 -8.54 -1.39 12.14
N SER A 148 -7.58 -1.77 11.29
CA SER A 148 -7.34 -1.15 9.98
C SER A 148 -8.52 -1.30 9.00
N TRP A 149 -9.56 -2.06 9.36
CA TRP A 149 -10.85 -2.05 8.68
C TRP A 149 -11.44 -0.66 8.51
N ILE A 150 -11.17 0.26 9.43
CA ILE A 150 -11.63 1.65 9.30
C ILE A 150 -11.09 2.32 8.04
N LEU A 151 -9.82 2.07 7.68
CA LEU A 151 -9.21 2.59 6.46
C LEU A 151 -9.82 1.94 5.22
N ILE A 152 -9.89 0.60 5.20
CA ILE A 152 -10.47 -0.15 4.07
C ILE A 152 -11.90 0.33 3.80
N ALA A 153 -12.72 0.43 4.85
CA ALA A 153 -14.11 0.85 4.70
C ALA A 153 -14.25 2.32 4.26
N LYS A 154 -13.36 3.21 4.72
CA LYS A 154 -13.28 4.61 4.27
C LYS A 154 -12.93 4.69 2.77
N VAL A 155 -11.83 4.06 2.38
CA VAL A 155 -11.26 4.13 1.02
C VAL A 155 -12.24 3.56 -0.01
N PHE A 156 -12.84 2.40 0.29
CA PHE A 156 -13.77 1.73 -0.61
C PHE A 156 -15.25 2.12 -0.37
N LYS A 157 -15.50 3.21 0.37
CA LYS A 157 -16.83 3.82 0.57
C LYS A 157 -17.88 2.86 1.13
N ASP A 158 -17.46 1.89 1.92
CA ASP A 158 -18.33 0.92 2.56
C ASP A 158 -18.94 1.47 3.85
N LYS A 159 -20.06 2.18 3.72
CA LYS A 159 -20.71 2.87 4.83
C LYS A 159 -21.11 1.92 5.97
N ALA A 160 -21.56 0.71 5.64
CA ALA A 160 -22.03 -0.25 6.63
C ALA A 160 -20.85 -0.80 7.47
N SER A 161 -19.79 -1.22 6.79
CA SER A 161 -18.56 -1.65 7.47
C SER A 161 -17.92 -0.50 8.25
N TYR A 162 -17.87 0.70 7.67
CA TYR A 162 -17.29 1.89 8.31
C TYR A 162 -18.01 2.26 9.60
N SER A 163 -19.35 2.34 9.57
CA SER A 163 -20.13 2.63 10.77
C SER A 163 -19.91 1.58 11.84
N LYS A 164 -19.85 0.29 11.46
CA LYS A 164 -19.65 -0.81 12.41
C LYS A 164 -18.30 -0.73 13.12
N ILE A 165 -17.20 -0.60 12.37
CA ILE A 165 -15.86 -0.50 12.96
C ILE A 165 -15.68 0.83 13.71
N ALA A 166 -16.15 1.96 13.18
CA ALA A 166 -16.03 3.26 13.85
C ALA A 166 -16.74 3.26 15.21
N SER A 167 -17.98 2.76 15.28
CA SER A 167 -18.69 2.61 16.56
C SER A 167 -17.96 1.68 17.52
N HIS A 168 -17.41 0.56 17.03
CA HIS A 168 -16.66 -0.37 17.87
C HIS A 168 -15.38 0.27 18.44
N LEU A 169 -14.59 0.95 17.61
CA LEU A 169 -13.38 1.66 18.02
C LEU A 169 -13.71 2.78 19.01
N ILE A 170 -14.74 3.60 18.77
CA ILE A 170 -15.12 4.68 19.69
C ILE A 170 -15.48 4.15 21.10
N LEU A 171 -16.15 3.00 21.17
CA LEU A 171 -16.61 2.43 22.44
C LEU A 171 -15.52 1.65 23.18
N ASN A 172 -14.53 1.10 22.47
CA ASN A 172 -13.61 0.12 23.02
C ASN A 172 -12.13 0.47 22.85
N CYS A 173 -11.76 1.54 22.13
CA CYS A 173 -10.34 1.90 21.99
C CYS A 173 -9.77 2.52 23.26
N VAL A 174 -8.57 2.05 23.59
CA VAL A 174 -7.61 2.72 24.47
C VAL A 174 -6.34 3.02 23.67
N VAL A 175 -5.57 4.00 24.12
CA VAL A 175 -4.23 4.24 23.58
C VAL A 175 -3.24 3.55 24.48
N GLU A 176 -2.46 2.60 23.95
CA GLU A 176 -1.38 1.91 24.66
C GLU A 176 -0.08 2.07 23.86
N ASN A 177 0.98 2.61 24.49
CA ASN A 177 2.28 2.85 23.84
C ASN A 177 2.21 3.65 22.52
N GLU A 178 1.44 4.74 22.49
CA GLU A 178 1.23 5.58 21.29
C GLU A 178 0.55 4.87 20.10
N GLN A 179 0.10 3.64 20.29
CA GLN A 179 -0.68 2.89 19.31
C GLN A 179 -2.13 2.76 19.76
N LEU A 180 -3.05 2.78 18.80
CA LEU A 180 -4.46 2.51 19.06
C LEU A 180 -4.61 1.01 19.38
N ALA A 181 -5.16 0.69 20.55
CA ALA A 181 -5.41 -0.69 20.98
C ALA A 181 -6.88 -0.86 21.37
N LEU A 182 -7.49 -1.99 21.02
CA LEU A 182 -8.85 -2.31 21.46
C LEU A 182 -8.83 -2.95 22.86
N VAL A 183 -9.64 -2.43 23.77
CA VAL A 183 -10.03 -3.10 25.01
C VAL A 183 -11.00 -4.21 24.64
N VAL A 184 -10.50 -5.45 24.68
CA VAL A 184 -11.36 -6.62 24.64
C VAL A 184 -11.71 -6.99 26.07
N GLU A 185 -12.99 -6.99 26.44
CA GLU A 185 -13.42 -7.63 27.68
C GLU A 185 -13.03 -9.12 27.60
N ASN A 186 -12.03 -9.47 28.41
CA ASN A 186 -11.36 -10.77 28.39
C ASN A 186 -12.33 -11.87 28.87
N VAL A 187 -13.01 -12.53 27.95
CA VAL A 187 -13.71 -13.79 28.22
C VAL A 187 -12.81 -14.91 27.70
N TYR A 188 -11.88 -15.32 28.57
CA TYR A 188 -10.90 -16.41 28.43
C TYR A 188 -9.66 -16.08 27.56
N GLN A 189 -8.59 -15.58 28.19
CA GLN A 189 -7.49 -16.44 28.69
C GLN A 189 -6.59 -15.67 29.65
N THR A 190 -6.20 -16.36 30.72
CA THR A 190 -5.20 -15.96 31.70
C THR A 190 -3.88 -15.64 31.00
N ARG A 191 -3.56 -14.35 30.80
CA ARG A 191 -2.23 -13.91 30.39
C ARG A 191 -1.24 -14.23 31.51
N ARG A 192 -0.51 -15.35 31.41
CA ARG A 192 0.77 -15.49 32.12
C ARG A 192 1.75 -14.49 31.49
N LYS A 193 2.42 -13.72 32.33
CA LYS A 193 3.40 -12.71 31.88
C LYS A 193 4.63 -13.42 31.33
N LEU A 194 5.19 -12.90 30.23
CA LEU A 194 6.38 -13.42 29.55
C LEU A 194 7.62 -13.57 30.48
N GLY A 195 7.63 -12.86 31.62
CA GLY A 195 8.68 -12.97 32.64
C GLY A 195 8.65 -14.24 33.50
N GLU A 196 7.61 -15.07 33.40
CA GLU A 196 7.51 -16.34 34.15
C GLU A 196 8.15 -17.54 33.41
N HIS A 197 8.74 -17.34 32.23
CA HIS A 197 9.33 -18.43 31.39
C HIS A 197 10.83 -18.25 31.10
N ILE A 198 11.49 -17.27 31.70
CA ILE A 198 12.94 -17.06 31.53
C ILE A 198 13.61 -17.29 32.88
N PRO A 199 14.38 -18.38 33.06
CA PRO A 199 15.23 -18.54 34.24
C PRO A 199 16.20 -17.36 34.30
N HIS A 200 16.36 -16.75 35.48
CA HIS A 200 17.31 -15.68 35.73
C HIS A 200 18.72 -16.11 35.28
N VAL A 201 19.16 -15.61 34.12
CA VAL A 201 20.57 -15.63 33.75
C VAL A 201 21.11 -14.30 34.25
N TYR A 202 21.74 -14.32 35.42
CA TYR A 202 22.85 -13.49 35.91
C TYR A 202 22.79 -13.42 37.44
N GLY A 203 23.57 -14.31 38.05
CA GLY A 203 24.00 -14.28 39.45
C GLY A 203 25.40 -14.87 39.51
N THR A 204 26.34 -14.06 40.04
CA THR A 204 27.80 -14.21 40.23
C THR A 204 28.68 -14.31 38.99
#